data_AF-A0ABD3R1W0-F1
#
_entry.id   AF-A0ABD3R1W0-F1
#
_cell.length_a   1.000
_cell.length_b   1.000
_cell.length_c   1.000
_cell.angle_alpha   90.00
_cell.angle_beta   90.00
_cell.angle_gamma   90.00
#
_symmetry.space_group_name_H-M   'P 1'
#
loop_
_entity.id
_entity.type
_entity.pdbx_description
1 polymer ?
#
loop_
_entity_poly.entity_id
_entity_poly.type
_entity_poly.pdbx_seq_one_letter_code
_entity_poly.pdbx_strand_id
1 'polypeptide(L)'
;MMFITSKTSFVLVLILVDRSTSFSPSKSIAVRPLSSDKCLKSTYLHLSNPNDEEKTHKSLSASQKERREEDRRRKARLQEGFATPGLSSALPGARDFALNIAQTEREYLQSLSSSDDDSVIDERNVDKYVALWTEEGLSHLRMLRIREAYELFNKVYQVKPDAYLWQDGLVKYYLEDYHGAAESLAKNAIRYETRFMSPASEERIWRDAAELKIVYSLNGGRRAKNNAPAAVRVLVEDGMNVEQSEKISIASERRKVIRLARQLFSSSLDNNDAGVALARAQLQAICGDSFPSALISTLPTLTKAEPSSPINPPLDHKMYKLHSLFYLGLHYDALGQSYESKLCMKMALKTFANKISGNSQDITLLLPVIHMTARDWYDDDDDFDDVVSKRADSDITAESSCYVRADSERRLRERVKNMKTVDLKSELKRRNLRVSGSKNELQNRLIDAYLTSEAEAT
;
A
#
# COMPACT_ATOMS: atom_id res chain seq x y z
N MET A 1 -25.40 21.61 54.70
CA MET A 1 -25.01 21.24 53.32
C MET A 1 -25.13 22.47 52.45
N MET A 2 -24.01 23.15 52.19
CA MET A 2 -23.94 24.35 51.35
C MET A 2 -23.69 23.92 49.89
N PHE A 3 -24.55 24.37 48.98
CA PHE A 3 -24.33 24.27 47.54
C PHE A 3 -23.62 25.52 47.06
N ILE A 4 -22.41 25.37 46.49
CA ILE A 4 -21.70 26.41 45.75
C ILE A 4 -21.84 26.08 44.28
N THR A 5 -22.65 26.85 43.56
CA THR A 5 -22.73 26.83 42.10
C THR A 5 -21.79 27.88 41.53
N SER A 6 -20.67 27.46 40.96
CA SER A 6 -19.78 28.33 40.20
C SER A 6 -20.34 28.50 38.78
N LYS A 7 -20.69 29.74 38.43
CA LYS A 7 -20.98 30.16 37.05
C LYS A 7 -19.69 30.70 36.45
N THR A 8 -19.07 29.96 35.54
CA THR A 8 -17.99 30.44 34.69
C THR A 8 -18.58 31.10 33.44
N SER A 9 -18.48 32.42 33.37
CA SER A 9 -18.76 33.21 32.17
C SER A 9 -17.57 33.13 31.22
N PHE A 10 -17.76 32.54 30.04
CA PHE A 10 -16.81 32.64 28.94
C PHE A 10 -16.98 33.98 28.23
N VAL A 11 -15.93 34.81 28.27
CA VAL A 11 -15.82 36.03 27.45
C VAL A 11 -15.23 35.61 26.10
N LEU A 12 -16.07 35.63 25.06
CA LEU A 12 -15.68 35.39 23.69
C LEU A 12 -15.05 36.69 23.14
N VAL A 13 -13.72 36.76 23.07
CA VAL A 13 -13.01 37.85 22.39
C VAL A 13 -12.85 37.47 20.92
N LEU A 14 -13.68 38.07 20.06
CA LEU A 14 -13.54 38.00 18.61
C LEU A 14 -12.41 38.96 18.19
N ILE A 15 -11.24 38.39 17.85
CA ILE A 15 -10.18 39.14 17.17
C ILE A 15 -10.40 38.96 15.66
N LEU A 16 -10.95 39.98 15.02
CA LEU A 16 -10.92 40.17 13.56
C LEU A 16 -9.49 40.52 13.17
N VAL A 17 -8.79 39.58 12.52
CA VAL A 17 -7.51 39.86 11.84
C VAL A 17 -7.80 40.02 10.36
N ASP A 18 -7.73 41.26 9.88
CA ASP A 18 -7.72 41.61 8.46
C ASP A 18 -6.52 40.96 7.77
N ARG A 19 -6.78 40.06 6.83
CA ARG A 19 -5.79 39.52 5.89
C ARG A 19 -5.76 40.41 4.65
N SER A 20 -4.82 41.34 4.61
CA SER A 20 -4.41 42.02 3.37
C SER A 20 -2.94 41.74 3.09
N THR A 21 -2.66 40.67 2.36
CA THR A 21 -1.37 40.50 1.66
C THR A 21 -1.65 40.37 0.17
N SER A 22 -1.48 41.50 -0.53
CA SER A 22 -1.47 41.60 -1.98
C SER A 22 -0.27 40.83 -2.53
N PHE A 23 -0.54 39.72 -3.21
CA PHE A 23 0.46 39.00 -4.00
C PHE A 23 0.59 39.67 -5.38
N SER A 24 1.77 40.22 -5.66
CA SER A 24 2.17 40.68 -7.00
C SER A 24 2.38 39.50 -7.94
N PRO A 25 1.81 39.50 -9.16
CA PRO A 25 2.09 38.46 -10.14
C PRO A 25 3.44 38.72 -10.83
N SER A 26 4.39 37.81 -10.61
CA SER A 26 5.66 37.74 -11.33
C SER A 26 5.43 37.32 -12.79
N LYS A 27 5.67 38.30 -13.68
CA LYS A 27 5.99 38.24 -15.11
C LYS A 27 5.96 36.86 -15.78
N SER A 28 4.96 36.69 -16.64
CA SER A 28 4.89 35.69 -17.70
C SER A 28 6.10 35.76 -18.64
N ILE A 29 6.84 34.67 -18.78
CA ILE A 29 7.83 34.48 -19.85
C ILE A 29 7.05 34.25 -21.15
N ALA A 30 7.14 35.23 -22.05
CA ALA A 30 6.60 35.15 -23.39
C ALA A 30 7.37 34.13 -24.23
N VAL A 31 6.75 32.99 -24.53
CA VAL A 31 7.25 32.03 -25.52
C VAL A 31 6.96 32.60 -26.91
N ARG A 32 8.02 32.99 -27.63
CA ARG A 32 7.94 33.34 -29.06
C ARG A 32 7.63 32.07 -29.89
N PRO A 33 6.74 32.14 -30.89
CA PRO A 33 6.58 31.08 -31.86
C PRO A 33 7.71 31.17 -32.89
N LEU A 34 8.56 30.16 -32.95
CA LEU A 34 9.51 30.00 -34.05
C LEU A 34 8.80 29.31 -35.21
N SER A 35 8.77 30.05 -36.31
CA SER A 35 8.25 29.73 -37.62
C SER A 35 8.90 28.48 -38.23
N SER A 36 8.05 27.67 -38.85
CA SER A 36 8.26 27.00 -40.14
C SER A 36 9.62 27.26 -40.79
N ASP A 37 10.43 26.21 -40.92
CA ASP A 37 11.26 26.03 -42.11
C ASP A 37 11.25 24.59 -42.60
N LYS A 38 10.78 24.45 -43.84
CA LYS A 38 10.69 23.22 -44.62
C LYS A 38 12.11 22.83 -45.05
N CYS A 39 12.68 21.80 -44.44
CA CYS A 39 13.88 21.16 -44.97
C CYS A 39 13.46 20.07 -45.99
N LEU A 40 13.41 20.47 -47.27
CA LEU A 40 13.35 19.55 -48.41
C LEU A 40 14.66 18.74 -48.43
N LYS A 41 14.60 17.47 -48.02
CA LYS A 41 15.69 16.53 -48.24
C LYS A 41 15.60 15.98 -49.66
N SER A 42 16.56 16.40 -50.47
CA SER A 42 16.88 15.90 -51.79
C SER A 42 17.20 14.39 -51.72
N THR A 43 16.33 13.58 -52.32
CA THR A 43 16.58 12.17 -52.62
C THR A 43 17.58 12.08 -53.78
N TYR A 44 18.85 11.84 -53.45
CA TYR A 44 19.80 11.31 -54.42
C TYR A 44 19.55 9.81 -54.61
N LEU A 45 19.04 9.43 -55.78
CA LEU A 45 19.01 8.07 -56.27
C LEU A 45 20.45 7.62 -56.56
N HIS A 46 21.02 6.80 -55.67
CA HIS A 46 22.27 6.11 -55.93
C HIS A 46 21.93 4.77 -56.59
N LEU A 47 22.14 4.69 -57.91
CA LEU A 47 22.16 3.43 -58.66
C LEU A 47 23.43 2.68 -58.28
N SER A 48 23.28 1.54 -57.61
CA SER A 48 24.38 0.65 -57.24
C SER A 48 24.27 -0.67 -58.00
N ASN A 49 25.43 -1.16 -58.41
CA ASN A 49 25.70 -2.33 -59.25
C ASN A 49 24.89 -3.60 -58.90
N PRO A 50 24.42 -4.35 -59.90
CA PRO A 50 23.87 -5.69 -59.72
C PRO A 50 25.02 -6.69 -59.84
N ASN A 51 25.69 -7.04 -58.75
CA ASN A 51 26.52 -8.25 -58.64
C ASN A 51 27.05 -8.40 -57.21
N ASP A 52 26.15 -8.67 -56.26
CA ASP A 52 26.56 -9.24 -54.97
C ASP A 52 25.53 -10.28 -54.53
N GLU A 53 26.07 -11.43 -54.16
CA GLU A 53 25.41 -12.72 -53.98
C GLU A 53 24.24 -12.68 -52.98
N GLU A 54 23.15 -13.35 -53.35
CA GLU A 54 21.95 -13.61 -52.54
C GLU A 54 22.29 -14.40 -51.26
N LYS A 55 22.67 -13.69 -50.20
CA LYS A 55 22.41 -14.16 -48.83
C LYS A 55 21.00 -13.73 -48.48
N THR A 56 20.11 -14.71 -48.36
CA THR A 56 18.70 -14.54 -47.96
C THR A 56 18.62 -13.81 -46.62
N HIS A 57 18.53 -12.49 -46.68
CA HIS A 57 18.29 -11.63 -45.53
C HIS A 57 16.89 -11.91 -45.03
N LYS A 58 16.77 -12.79 -44.04
CA LYS A 58 15.56 -12.93 -43.23
C LYS A 58 15.15 -11.53 -42.76
N SER A 59 14.01 -11.05 -43.24
CA SER A 59 13.46 -9.74 -42.89
C SER A 59 13.19 -9.73 -41.40
N LEU A 60 14.06 -9.06 -40.65
CA LEU A 60 13.84 -8.84 -39.23
C LEU A 60 12.62 -7.93 -39.06
N SER A 61 11.78 -8.21 -38.07
CA SER A 61 10.64 -7.34 -37.78
C SER A 61 11.12 -5.95 -37.36
N ALA A 62 10.27 -4.94 -37.56
CA ALA A 62 10.58 -3.56 -37.20
C ALA A 62 11.05 -3.42 -35.75
N SER A 63 10.46 -4.17 -34.81
CA SER A 63 10.85 -4.11 -33.39
C SER A 63 12.22 -4.75 -33.13
N GLN A 64 12.60 -5.79 -33.87
CA GLN A 64 13.94 -6.36 -33.77
C GLN A 64 15.01 -5.44 -34.35
N LYS A 65 14.68 -4.72 -35.43
CA LYS A 65 15.55 -3.70 -36.02
C LYS A 65 15.75 -2.52 -35.05
N GLU A 66 14.68 -2.04 -34.43
CA GLU A 66 14.72 -0.97 -33.42
C GLU A 66 15.54 -1.37 -32.19
N ARG A 67 15.37 -2.58 -31.65
CA ARG A 67 16.19 -3.08 -30.54
C ARG A 67 17.68 -3.12 -30.87
N ARG A 68 18.05 -3.61 -32.06
CA ARG A 68 19.45 -3.66 -32.50
C ARG A 68 20.04 -2.27 -32.70
N GLU A 69 19.24 -1.32 -33.18
CA GLU A 69 19.67 0.06 -33.35
C GLU A 69 19.84 0.78 -32.01
N GLU A 70 18.92 0.58 -31.06
CA GLU A 70 19.06 1.12 -29.70
C GLU A 70 20.27 0.53 -28.97
N ASP A 71 20.53 -0.78 -29.10
CA ASP A 71 21.75 -1.41 -28.56
C ASP A 71 23.02 -0.85 -29.21
N ARG A 72 22.99 -0.57 -30.52
CA ARG A 72 24.11 0.11 -31.21
C ARG A 72 24.30 1.52 -30.66
N ARG A 73 23.22 2.27 -30.42
CA ARG A 73 23.27 3.61 -29.80
C ARG A 73 23.77 3.55 -28.35
N ARG A 74 23.47 2.50 -27.59
CA ARG A 74 24.00 2.29 -26.23
C ARG A 74 25.49 2.00 -26.25
N LYS A 75 25.95 1.13 -27.16
CA LYS A 75 27.37 0.83 -27.34
C LYS A 75 28.16 2.05 -27.82
N ALA A 76 27.60 2.81 -28.76
CA ALA A 76 28.19 4.07 -29.21
C ALA A 76 28.29 5.07 -28.04
N ARG A 77 27.23 5.24 -27.24
CA ARG A 77 27.28 6.09 -26.02
C ARG A 77 28.35 5.66 -25.01
N LEU A 78 28.52 4.36 -24.80
CA LEU A 78 29.59 3.79 -23.96
C LEU A 78 30.99 4.05 -24.52
N GLN A 79 31.14 3.96 -25.84
CA GLN A 79 32.43 4.08 -26.52
C GLN A 79 32.85 5.54 -26.74
N GLU A 80 31.89 6.44 -26.92
CA GLU A 80 32.09 7.89 -27.05
C GLU A 80 32.22 8.60 -25.68
N GLY A 81 32.10 7.88 -24.57
CA GLY A 81 32.12 8.48 -23.23
C GLY A 81 30.97 9.46 -23.01
N PHE A 82 29.83 9.20 -23.65
CA PHE A 82 28.67 10.11 -23.61
C PHE A 82 28.19 10.22 -22.17
N ALA A 83 27.97 11.47 -21.73
CA ALA A 83 27.65 11.75 -20.35
C ALA A 83 26.40 10.96 -19.92
N THR A 84 26.59 10.00 -19.02
CA THR A 84 25.49 9.33 -18.35
C THR A 84 24.96 10.33 -17.32
N PRO A 85 23.69 10.79 -17.43
CA PRO A 85 23.14 11.76 -16.49
C PRO A 85 23.29 11.24 -15.05
N GLY A 86 24.00 11.99 -14.21
CA GLY A 86 24.29 11.63 -12.82
C GLY A 86 25.59 10.86 -12.56
N LEU A 87 26.38 10.55 -13.59
CA LEU A 87 27.64 9.78 -13.50
C LEU A 87 28.83 10.39 -14.27
N SER A 88 28.60 11.49 -14.99
CA SER A 88 29.65 12.18 -15.73
C SER A 88 29.31 13.65 -15.87
N SER A 89 30.31 14.48 -15.60
CA SER A 89 30.22 15.93 -15.66
C SER A 89 29.91 16.37 -17.08
N ALA A 90 29.19 17.48 -17.23
CA ALA A 90 28.85 18.03 -18.53
C ALA A 90 30.07 18.55 -19.31
N LEU A 91 31.25 18.60 -18.68
CA LEU A 91 32.49 19.08 -19.27
C LEU A 91 33.38 17.89 -19.69
N PRO A 92 33.67 17.72 -20.98
CA PRO A 92 34.56 16.67 -21.45
C PRO A 92 35.91 16.70 -20.71
N GLY A 93 36.26 15.60 -20.05
CA GLY A 93 37.51 15.45 -19.30
C GLY A 93 37.49 15.93 -17.85
N ALA A 94 36.43 16.57 -17.38
CA ALA A 94 36.28 16.85 -15.95
C ALA A 94 35.82 15.59 -15.21
N ARG A 95 36.50 15.27 -14.11
CA ARG A 95 36.08 14.21 -13.20
C ARG A 95 34.91 14.71 -12.38
N ASP A 96 33.94 13.86 -12.14
CA ASP A 96 32.84 14.16 -11.22
C ASP A 96 33.41 14.48 -9.84
N PHE A 97 32.86 15.52 -9.22
CA PHE A 97 33.11 15.75 -7.81
C PHE A 97 32.64 14.51 -7.06
N ALA A 98 33.46 13.98 -6.17
CA ALA A 98 33.06 12.88 -5.31
C ALA A 98 31.85 13.34 -4.48
N LEU A 99 30.67 12.81 -4.79
CA LEU A 99 29.44 13.16 -4.08
C LEU A 99 29.52 12.56 -2.68
N ASN A 100 29.94 13.37 -1.70
CA ASN A 100 29.92 12.99 -0.30
C ASN A 100 28.54 13.32 0.30
N ILE A 101 27.62 12.35 0.27
CA ILE A 101 26.23 12.50 0.74
C ILE A 101 26.19 13.10 2.15
N ALA A 102 27.03 12.60 3.07
CA ALA A 102 27.07 13.07 4.45
C ALA A 102 27.56 14.52 4.59
N GLN A 103 28.46 14.95 3.71
CA GLN A 103 28.88 16.35 3.66
C GLN A 103 27.76 17.24 3.12
N THR A 104 27.11 16.83 2.02
CA THR A 104 26.00 17.57 1.41
C THR A 104 24.82 17.73 2.38
N GLU A 105 24.47 16.68 3.12
CA GLU A 105 23.41 16.74 4.15
C GLU A 105 23.78 17.70 5.29
N ARG A 106 25.04 17.70 5.72
CA ARG A 106 25.52 18.64 6.75
C ARG A 106 25.47 20.08 6.26
N GLU A 107 25.94 20.35 5.05
CA GLU A 107 25.90 21.69 4.43
C GLU A 107 24.45 22.16 4.24
N TYR A 108 23.55 21.26 3.84
CA TYR A 108 22.12 21.54 3.75
C TYR A 108 21.52 21.92 5.10
N LEU A 109 21.77 21.12 6.16
CA LEU A 109 21.28 21.43 7.51
C LEU A 109 21.86 22.74 8.05
N GLN A 110 23.13 23.04 7.73
CA GLN A 110 23.74 24.33 8.06
C GLN A 110 23.05 25.48 7.32
N SER A 111 22.66 25.28 6.05
CA SER A 111 21.94 26.29 5.27
C SER A 111 20.54 26.61 5.80
N LEU A 112 19.92 25.67 6.53
CA LEU A 112 18.62 25.86 7.18
C LEU A 112 18.70 26.66 8.48
N SER A 113 19.89 26.93 9.01
CA SER A 113 20.06 27.83 10.15
C SER A 113 20.81 29.08 9.72
N SER A 114 20.20 30.23 9.94
CA SER A 114 20.90 31.51 9.90
C SER A 114 21.16 32.09 11.29
N SER A 115 20.84 31.33 12.35
CA SER A 115 21.10 31.70 13.74
C SER A 115 22.48 31.20 14.17
N ASP A 116 23.23 32.07 14.88
CA ASP A 116 24.48 31.71 15.55
C ASP A 116 24.24 30.94 16.86
N ASP A 117 23.01 30.96 17.39
CA ASP A 117 22.62 30.30 18.64
C ASP A 117 21.55 29.22 18.40
N ASP A 118 21.94 27.97 18.60
CA ASP A 118 21.10 26.76 18.51
C ASP A 118 20.42 26.41 19.86
N SER A 119 20.58 27.23 20.91
CA SER A 119 19.94 26.97 22.21
C SER A 119 18.46 27.39 22.25
N VAL A 120 18.05 28.29 21.37
CA VAL A 120 16.67 28.80 21.25
C VAL A 120 16.14 28.52 19.86
N ILE A 121 14.94 27.95 19.79
CA ILE A 121 14.25 27.73 18.51
C ILE A 121 13.51 29.01 18.14
N ASP A 122 13.88 29.60 17.01
CA ASP A 122 13.32 30.83 16.47
C ASP A 122 12.89 30.67 15.00
N GLU A 123 12.39 31.75 14.39
CA GLU A 123 11.96 31.77 12.99
C GLU A 123 13.12 31.50 12.00
N ARG A 124 14.38 31.62 12.42
CA ARG A 124 15.58 31.51 11.57
C ARG A 124 16.19 30.12 11.57
N ASN A 125 15.84 29.27 12.55
CA ASN A 125 16.34 27.90 12.66
C ASN A 125 15.22 26.85 12.78
N VAL A 126 13.93 27.25 12.79
CA VAL A 126 12.78 26.32 12.84
C VAL A 126 12.87 25.18 11.83
N ASP A 127 13.21 25.47 10.57
CA ASP A 127 13.25 24.45 9.52
C ASP A 127 14.39 23.43 9.73
N LYS A 128 15.49 23.83 10.36
CA LYS A 128 16.57 22.91 10.78
C LYS A 128 16.08 21.93 11.83
N TYR A 129 15.40 22.40 12.88
CA TYR A 129 14.87 21.51 13.93
C TYR A 129 13.76 20.60 13.41
N VAL A 130 12.87 21.11 12.55
CA VAL A 130 11.84 20.30 11.88
C VAL A 130 12.50 19.17 11.08
N ALA A 131 13.54 19.46 10.30
CA ALA A 131 14.26 18.44 9.54
C ALA A 131 14.95 17.41 10.45
N LEU A 132 15.67 17.87 11.48
CA LEU A 132 16.38 17.01 12.43
C LEU A 132 15.44 16.04 13.16
N TRP A 133 14.37 16.55 13.77
CA TRP A 133 13.41 15.70 14.50
C TRP A 133 12.61 14.80 13.58
N THR A 134 12.35 15.22 12.33
CA THR A 134 11.70 14.35 11.34
C THR A 134 12.61 13.17 10.99
N GLU A 135 13.88 13.41 10.67
CA GLU A 135 14.84 12.34 10.36
C GLU A 135 15.10 11.42 11.56
N GLU A 136 15.24 11.99 12.76
CA GLU A 136 15.39 11.21 13.99
C GLU A 136 14.14 10.36 14.26
N GLY A 137 12.94 10.94 14.10
CA GLY A 137 11.67 10.21 14.27
C GLY A 137 11.51 9.08 13.24
N LEU A 138 11.89 9.31 11.98
CA LEU A 138 11.94 8.27 10.95
C LEU A 138 12.95 7.18 11.31
N SER A 139 14.12 7.54 11.85
CA SER A 139 15.12 6.59 12.34
C SER A 139 14.55 5.71 13.45
N HIS A 140 13.88 6.30 14.45
CA HIS A 140 13.18 5.55 15.50
C HIS A 140 12.11 4.60 14.93
N LEU A 141 11.33 5.07 13.96
CA LEU A 141 10.32 4.23 13.30
C LEU A 141 10.96 3.05 12.55
N ARG A 142 12.09 3.26 11.85
CA ARG A 142 12.86 2.19 11.20
C ARG A 142 13.43 1.19 12.21
N MET A 143 13.76 1.64 13.42
CA MET A 143 14.18 0.81 14.56
C MET A 143 13.01 0.20 15.34
N LEU A 144 11.77 0.32 14.85
CA LEU A 144 10.55 -0.21 15.48
C LEU A 144 10.26 0.40 16.86
N ARG A 145 10.83 1.58 17.15
CA ARG A 145 10.64 2.37 18.36
C ARG A 145 9.50 3.38 18.18
N ILE A 146 8.27 2.84 18.18
CA ILE A 146 7.06 3.57 17.77
C ILE A 146 6.74 4.75 18.71
N ARG A 147 6.95 4.58 20.03
CA ARG A 147 6.65 5.63 21.02
C ARG A 147 7.63 6.80 20.94
N GLU A 148 8.90 6.52 20.74
CA GLU A 148 9.94 7.54 20.60
C GLU A 148 9.78 8.32 19.30
N ALA A 149 9.39 7.65 18.21
CA ALA A 149 9.02 8.31 16.96
C ALA A 149 7.85 9.28 17.16
N TYR A 150 6.82 8.89 17.91
CA TYR A 150 5.67 9.73 18.25
C TYR A 150 6.09 11.01 18.99
N GLU A 151 6.95 10.90 19.99
CA GLU A 151 7.43 12.04 20.77
C GLU A 151 8.18 13.06 19.90
N LEU A 152 9.02 12.58 18.98
CA LEU A 152 9.76 13.44 18.04
C LEU A 152 8.84 14.13 17.04
N PHE A 153 7.86 13.42 16.50
CA PHE A 153 6.87 14.00 15.60
C PHE A 153 5.98 15.05 16.30
N ASN A 154 5.66 14.84 17.58
CA ASN A 154 4.97 15.86 18.37
C ASN A 154 5.80 17.13 18.56
N LYS A 155 7.12 17.02 18.75
CA LYS A 155 8.00 18.21 18.81
C LYS A 155 7.98 19.00 17.50
N VAL A 156 7.94 18.31 16.35
CA VAL A 156 7.78 18.96 15.04
C VAL A 156 6.50 19.79 15.00
N TYR A 157 5.37 19.24 15.44
CA TYR A 157 4.10 19.99 15.45
C TYR A 157 4.02 21.11 16.49
N GLN A 158 4.79 21.05 17.58
CA GLN A 158 4.88 22.16 18.55
C GLN A 158 5.51 23.40 17.95
N VAL A 159 6.52 23.22 17.10
CA VAL A 159 7.22 24.34 16.46
C VAL A 159 6.57 24.73 15.14
N LYS A 160 6.13 23.74 14.35
CA LYS A 160 5.51 23.94 13.03
C LYS A 160 4.23 23.11 12.89
N PRO A 161 3.07 23.63 13.36
CA PRO A 161 1.81 22.89 13.35
C PRO A 161 1.33 22.46 11.96
N ASP A 162 1.77 23.16 10.91
CA ASP A 162 1.44 22.93 9.51
C ASP A 162 2.44 22.01 8.77
N ALA A 163 3.45 21.46 9.46
CA ALA A 163 4.45 20.57 8.87
C ALA A 163 3.81 19.33 8.20
N TYR A 164 4.23 19.01 6.97
CA TYR A 164 3.81 17.78 6.30
C TYR A 164 4.62 16.59 6.82
N LEU A 165 3.96 15.67 7.52
CA LEU A 165 4.55 14.53 8.21
C LEU A 165 3.51 13.41 8.35
N TRP A 166 3.20 12.72 7.25
CA TRP A 166 2.15 11.70 7.24
C TRP A 166 2.51 10.44 8.06
N GLN A 167 3.79 10.21 8.34
CA GLN A 167 4.28 9.10 9.15
C GLN A 167 3.83 9.20 10.63
N ASP A 168 3.49 10.40 11.11
CA ASP A 168 2.83 10.57 12.41
C ASP A 168 1.49 9.80 12.47
N GLY A 169 0.72 9.85 11.38
CA GLY A 169 -0.52 9.08 11.28
C GLY A 169 -0.32 7.57 11.37
N LEU A 170 0.76 7.06 10.77
CA LEU A 170 1.16 5.65 10.87
C LEU A 170 1.51 5.27 12.31
N VAL A 171 2.29 6.11 12.99
CA VAL A 171 2.67 5.91 14.38
C VAL A 171 1.44 5.89 15.29
N LYS A 172 0.52 6.85 15.13
CA LYS A 172 -0.75 6.89 15.88
C LYS A 172 -1.61 5.65 15.63
N TYR A 173 -1.66 5.15 14.38
CA TYR A 173 -2.37 3.92 14.06
C TYR A 173 -1.84 2.72 14.86
N TYR A 174 -0.52 2.59 14.98
CA TYR A 174 0.11 1.51 15.76
C TYR A 174 0.08 1.70 17.27
N LEU A 175 -0.09 2.94 17.74
CA LEU A 175 -0.40 3.25 19.15
C LEU A 175 -1.89 3.07 19.48
N GLU A 176 -2.68 2.56 18.53
CA GLU A 176 -4.13 2.35 18.64
C GLU A 176 -4.95 3.63 18.86
N ASP A 177 -4.34 4.81 18.62
CA ASP A 177 -5.04 6.09 18.52
C ASP A 177 -5.59 6.26 17.10
N TYR A 178 -6.60 5.45 16.76
CA TYR A 178 -7.17 5.44 15.41
C TYR A 178 -7.84 6.78 15.05
N HIS A 179 -8.42 7.50 16.02
CA HIS A 179 -9.02 8.81 15.80
C HIS A 179 -7.96 9.87 15.47
N GLY A 180 -6.91 9.96 16.28
CA GLY A 180 -5.80 10.88 16.02
C GLY A 180 -5.04 10.53 14.74
N ALA A 181 -4.93 9.24 14.41
CA ALA A 181 -4.35 8.77 13.15
C ALA A 181 -5.17 9.27 11.95
N ALA A 182 -6.48 9.02 11.93
CA ALA A 182 -7.37 9.45 10.85
C ALA A 182 -7.32 10.98 10.64
N GLU A 183 -7.36 11.75 11.72
CA GLU A 183 -7.28 13.21 11.68
C GLU A 183 -5.94 13.70 11.13
N SER A 184 -4.83 13.16 11.63
CA SER A 184 -3.48 13.52 11.18
C SER A 184 -3.29 13.21 9.69
N LEU A 185 -3.73 12.03 9.24
CA LEU A 185 -3.62 11.60 7.85
C LEU A 185 -4.47 12.44 6.91
N ALA A 186 -5.70 12.80 7.32
CA ALA A 186 -6.55 13.69 6.55
C ALA A 186 -5.93 15.09 6.39
N LYS A 187 -5.37 15.66 7.47
CA LYS A 187 -4.67 16.96 7.41
C LYS A 187 -3.44 16.89 6.49
N ASN A 188 -2.65 15.82 6.59
CA ASN A 188 -1.48 15.63 5.73
C ASN A 188 -1.87 15.42 4.26
N ALA A 189 -2.95 14.69 3.97
CA ALA A 189 -3.48 14.54 2.62
C ALA A 189 -3.83 15.89 1.98
N ILE A 190 -4.50 16.78 2.72
CA ILE A 190 -4.83 18.13 2.24
C ILE A 190 -3.55 18.94 1.97
N ARG A 191 -2.58 18.88 2.87
CA ARG A 191 -1.28 19.58 2.71
C ARG A 191 -0.56 19.09 1.45
N TYR A 192 -0.53 17.77 1.22
CA TYR A 192 0.04 17.17 0.03
C TYR A 192 -0.65 17.65 -1.24
N GLU A 193 -1.99 17.55 -1.27
CA GLU A 193 -2.81 17.93 -2.42
C GLU A 193 -2.67 19.42 -2.76
N THR A 194 -2.63 20.28 -1.74
CA THR A 194 -2.42 21.72 -1.91
C THR A 194 -1.04 22.03 -2.47
N ARG A 195 0.00 21.32 -1.99
CA ARG A 195 1.39 21.59 -2.38
C ARG A 195 1.74 21.05 -3.76
N PHE A 196 1.27 19.86 -4.09
CA PHE A 196 1.68 19.13 -5.31
C PHE A 196 0.61 19.12 -6.40
N MET A 197 -0.60 19.60 -6.11
CA MET A 197 -1.75 19.60 -7.04
C MET A 197 -2.06 18.19 -7.58
N SER A 198 -1.73 17.18 -6.79
CA SER A 198 -1.90 15.75 -7.10
C SER A 198 -2.64 15.08 -5.94
N PRO A 199 -3.49 14.07 -6.20
CA PRO A 199 -4.20 13.38 -5.14
C PRO A 199 -3.23 12.75 -4.14
N ALA A 200 -3.50 12.93 -2.86
CA ALA A 200 -2.82 12.18 -1.81
C ALA A 200 -3.23 10.70 -1.92
N SER A 201 -2.32 9.81 -1.56
CA SER A 201 -2.45 8.38 -1.87
C SER A 201 -2.30 7.55 -0.61
N GLU A 202 -1.09 7.47 -0.09
CA GLU A 202 -0.76 6.71 1.11
C GLU A 202 -1.53 7.26 2.31
N GLU A 203 -1.62 8.58 2.44
CA GLU A 203 -2.35 9.25 3.51
C GLU A 203 -3.83 8.88 3.51
N ARG A 204 -4.45 8.84 2.32
CA ARG A 204 -5.85 8.46 2.18
C ARG A 204 -6.08 6.98 2.48
N ILE A 205 -5.21 6.09 2.01
CA ILE A 205 -5.30 4.66 2.34
C ILE A 205 -5.22 4.44 3.85
N TRP A 206 -4.24 5.05 4.52
CA TRP A 206 -4.07 4.90 5.96
C TRP A 206 -5.19 5.56 6.76
N ARG A 207 -5.72 6.70 6.30
CA ARG A 207 -6.89 7.34 6.91
C ARG A 207 -8.06 6.38 6.86
N ASP A 208 -8.34 5.81 5.70
CA ASP A 208 -9.47 4.89 5.51
C ASP A 208 -9.29 3.60 6.33
N ALA A 209 -8.05 3.12 6.47
CA ALA A 209 -7.74 2.00 7.36
C ALA A 209 -8.05 2.32 8.83
N ALA A 210 -7.69 3.53 9.30
CA ALA A 210 -8.00 4.00 10.64
C ALA A 210 -9.52 4.16 10.84
N GLU A 211 -10.23 4.72 9.87
CA GLU A 211 -11.70 4.83 9.89
C GLU A 211 -12.39 3.45 9.93
N LEU A 212 -11.92 2.49 9.14
CA LEU A 212 -12.42 1.11 9.18
C LEU A 212 -12.20 0.48 10.56
N LYS A 213 -11.03 0.69 11.19
CA LYS A 213 -10.76 0.22 12.56
C LYS A 213 -11.71 0.85 13.59
N ILE A 214 -12.00 2.14 13.48
CA ILE A 214 -12.94 2.84 14.35
C ILE A 214 -14.33 2.21 14.19
N VAL A 215 -14.81 2.09 12.95
CA VAL A 215 -16.12 1.51 12.63
C VAL A 215 -16.21 0.07 13.11
N TYR A 216 -15.17 -0.73 12.94
CA TYR A 216 -15.14 -2.12 13.40
C TYR A 216 -15.18 -2.23 14.93
N SER A 217 -14.35 -1.44 15.61
CA SER A 217 -14.22 -1.42 17.07
C SER A 217 -15.51 -0.99 17.78
N LEU A 218 -16.16 0.08 17.29
CA LEU A 218 -17.43 0.59 17.86
C LEU A 218 -18.57 -0.43 17.78
N ASN A 219 -18.51 -1.31 16.79
CA ASN A 219 -19.59 -2.22 16.46
C ASN A 219 -19.45 -3.61 17.07
N GLY A 220 -18.35 -3.90 17.78
CA GLY A 220 -18.02 -5.26 18.22
C GLY A 220 -18.08 -6.27 17.07
N GLY A 221 -17.68 -5.84 15.87
CA GLY A 221 -17.76 -6.64 14.64
C GLY A 221 -19.14 -6.75 13.98
N ARG A 222 -20.21 -6.12 14.51
CA ARG A 222 -21.55 -6.12 13.89
C ARG A 222 -21.75 -4.88 13.00
N ARG A 223 -21.72 -5.03 11.68
CA ARG A 223 -21.91 -3.95 10.68
C ARG A 223 -22.89 -2.85 11.18
N ALA A 224 -22.38 -1.66 11.51
CA ALA A 224 -23.23 -0.50 11.87
C ALA A 224 -24.16 -0.21 10.69
N LYS A 225 -25.47 -0.24 10.95
CA LYS A 225 -26.42 0.40 10.05
C LYS A 225 -26.38 1.91 10.33
N ASN A 226 -25.73 2.63 9.42
CA ASN A 226 -25.97 4.04 9.05
C ASN A 226 -25.57 5.18 10.00
N ASN A 227 -24.97 4.94 11.16
CA ASN A 227 -24.50 6.02 12.06
C ASN A 227 -22.99 5.91 12.37
N ALA A 228 -22.15 5.77 11.34
CA ALA A 228 -20.71 5.90 11.54
C ALA A 228 -20.38 7.37 11.87
N PRO A 229 -19.58 7.66 12.91
CA PRO A 229 -19.15 9.02 13.20
C PRO A 229 -18.38 9.56 11.99
N ALA A 230 -18.92 10.60 11.36
CA ALA A 230 -18.36 11.33 10.22
C ALA A 230 -17.12 12.16 10.59
N ALA A 231 -16.34 11.70 11.59
CA ALA A 231 -15.40 12.52 12.34
C ALA A 231 -14.25 13.09 11.50
N VAL A 232 -13.98 12.57 10.30
CA VAL A 232 -12.93 13.14 9.43
C VAL A 232 -13.27 13.06 7.94
N ARG A 233 -14.55 13.24 7.57
CA ARG A 233 -14.82 13.64 6.18
C ARG A 233 -14.34 15.09 6.04
N VAL A 234 -13.12 15.25 5.52
CA VAL A 234 -12.53 16.54 5.15
C VAL A 234 -13.63 17.41 4.57
N LEU A 235 -13.86 18.59 5.16
CA LEU A 235 -14.81 19.57 4.65
C LEU A 235 -14.42 19.88 3.21
N VAL A 236 -15.10 19.22 2.27
CA VAL A 236 -14.99 19.53 0.84
C VAL A 236 -15.71 20.86 0.65
N GLU A 237 -15.08 21.78 -0.08
CA GLU A 237 -15.66 23.08 -0.40
C GLU A 237 -17.12 22.94 -0.88
N ASP A 238 -17.98 23.81 -0.36
CA ASP A 238 -19.43 23.79 -0.55
C ASP A 238 -19.77 23.70 -2.05
N GLY A 239 -20.32 22.55 -2.47
CA GLY A 239 -20.87 22.36 -3.82
C GLY A 239 -20.27 21.21 -4.63
N MET A 240 -19.12 20.64 -4.25
CA MET A 240 -18.60 19.43 -4.92
C MET A 240 -19.07 18.16 -4.22
N ASN A 241 -19.69 17.25 -4.98
CA ASN A 241 -20.03 15.92 -4.47
C ASN A 241 -18.75 15.17 -4.06
N VAL A 242 -18.60 14.89 -2.76
CA VAL A 242 -17.43 14.21 -2.16
C VAL A 242 -17.11 12.90 -2.88
N GLU A 243 -18.15 12.12 -3.21
CA GLU A 243 -18.02 10.83 -3.88
C GLU A 243 -17.46 10.99 -5.30
N GLN A 244 -17.84 12.06 -5.99
CA GLN A 244 -17.33 12.35 -7.33
C GLN A 244 -15.88 12.83 -7.29
N SER A 245 -15.52 13.66 -6.31
CA SER A 245 -14.14 14.09 -6.09
C SER A 245 -13.22 12.90 -5.79
N GLU A 246 -13.68 11.96 -4.96
CA GLU A 246 -12.94 10.74 -4.65
C GLU A 246 -12.78 9.83 -5.87
N LYS A 247 -13.82 9.66 -6.69
CA LYS A 247 -13.74 8.91 -7.96
C LYS A 247 -12.73 9.52 -8.92
N ILE A 248 -12.70 10.84 -9.06
CA ILE A 248 -11.72 11.55 -9.91
C ILE A 248 -10.31 11.36 -9.35
N SER A 249 -10.15 11.51 -8.04
CA SER A 249 -8.88 11.31 -7.33
C SER A 249 -8.33 9.90 -7.55
N ILE A 250 -9.15 8.86 -7.38
CA ILE A 250 -8.80 7.46 -7.64
C ILE A 250 -8.46 7.26 -9.12
N ALA A 251 -9.23 7.83 -10.05
CA ALA A 251 -8.97 7.69 -11.49
C ALA A 251 -7.63 8.34 -11.91
N SER A 252 -7.21 9.41 -11.23
CA SER A 252 -5.96 10.12 -11.52
C SER A 252 -4.70 9.45 -10.95
N GLU A 253 -4.82 8.51 -10.01
CA GLU A 253 -3.68 7.74 -9.48
C GLU A 253 -3.12 6.81 -10.56
N ARG A 254 -1.85 7.04 -10.92
CA ARG A 254 -1.16 6.31 -12.00
C ARG A 254 -0.61 4.97 -11.51
N ARG A 255 -0.32 4.83 -10.21
CA ARG A 255 0.20 3.60 -9.61
C ARG A 255 -0.94 2.61 -9.41
N LYS A 256 -0.98 1.59 -10.26
CA LYS A 256 -2.07 0.59 -10.31
C LYS A 256 -2.40 0.01 -8.93
N VAL A 257 -1.40 -0.40 -8.14
CA VAL A 257 -1.62 -1.03 -6.82
C VAL A 257 -2.21 -0.04 -5.82
N ILE A 258 -1.69 1.19 -5.77
CA ILE A 258 -2.21 2.25 -4.88
C ILE A 258 -3.65 2.58 -5.23
N ARG A 259 -3.97 2.71 -6.52
CA ARG A 259 -5.34 2.94 -6.99
C ARG A 259 -6.30 1.83 -6.54
N LEU A 260 -5.89 0.57 -6.70
CA LEU A 260 -6.69 -0.59 -6.28
C LEU A 260 -6.85 -0.67 -4.76
N ALA A 261 -5.78 -0.35 -4.00
CA ALA A 261 -5.84 -0.27 -2.56
C ALA A 261 -6.84 0.82 -2.12
N ARG A 262 -6.75 2.04 -2.66
CA ARG A 262 -7.74 3.09 -2.40
C ARG A 262 -9.17 2.63 -2.68
N GLN A 263 -9.40 2.03 -3.84
CA GLN A 263 -10.72 1.48 -4.19
C GLN A 263 -11.21 0.43 -3.18
N LEU A 264 -10.33 -0.45 -2.70
CA LEU A 264 -10.65 -1.47 -1.69
C LEU A 264 -11.12 -0.84 -0.38
N PHE A 265 -10.38 0.14 0.12
CA PHE A 265 -10.67 0.83 1.38
C PHE A 265 -11.94 1.70 1.28
N SER A 266 -12.04 2.57 0.27
CA SER A 266 -13.24 3.41 0.06
C SER A 266 -14.50 2.56 -0.12
N SER A 267 -14.45 1.50 -0.95
CA SER A 267 -15.61 0.60 -1.14
C SER A 267 -16.02 -0.10 0.17
N SER A 268 -15.08 -0.36 1.07
CA SER A 268 -15.36 -0.97 2.37
C SER A 268 -16.09 0.00 3.30
N LEU A 269 -15.66 1.27 3.33
CA LEU A 269 -16.32 2.32 4.11
C LEU A 269 -17.73 2.60 3.58
N ASP A 270 -17.91 2.55 2.26
CA ASP A 270 -19.20 2.74 1.60
C ASP A 270 -20.14 1.51 1.67
N ASN A 271 -19.70 0.41 2.30
CA ASN A 271 -20.41 -0.88 2.32
C ASN A 271 -20.73 -1.42 0.92
N ASN A 272 -19.90 -1.11 -0.08
CA ASN A 272 -20.02 -1.62 -1.44
C ASN A 272 -19.31 -2.97 -1.57
N ASP A 273 -19.97 -4.04 -1.13
CA ASP A 273 -19.43 -5.41 -1.13
C ASP A 273 -18.90 -5.85 -2.53
N ALA A 274 -19.55 -5.43 -3.62
CA ALA A 274 -19.10 -5.74 -4.99
C ALA A 274 -17.79 -5.02 -5.34
N GLY A 275 -17.66 -3.74 -4.96
CA GLY A 275 -16.44 -2.96 -5.13
C GLY A 275 -15.26 -3.54 -4.34
N VAL A 276 -15.52 -3.97 -3.10
CA VAL A 276 -14.54 -4.67 -2.25
C VAL A 276 -14.08 -5.98 -2.90
N ALA A 277 -15.02 -6.81 -3.35
CA ALA A 277 -14.71 -8.09 -3.99
C ALA A 277 -13.85 -7.91 -5.25
N LEU A 278 -14.21 -6.93 -6.11
CA LEU A 278 -13.47 -6.64 -7.33
C LEU A 278 -12.05 -6.14 -7.05
N ALA A 279 -11.90 -5.13 -6.19
CA ALA A 279 -10.60 -4.54 -5.86
C ALA A 279 -9.68 -5.57 -5.18
N ARG A 280 -10.24 -6.39 -4.28
CA ARG A 280 -9.54 -7.51 -3.65
C ARG A 280 -9.07 -8.53 -4.68
N ALA A 281 -9.95 -9.00 -5.56
CA ALA A 281 -9.59 -9.96 -6.61
C ALA A 281 -8.48 -9.41 -7.54
N GLN A 282 -8.52 -8.12 -7.86
CA GLN A 282 -7.49 -7.47 -8.67
C GLN A 282 -6.13 -7.37 -7.96
N LEU A 283 -6.11 -7.06 -6.66
CA LEU A 283 -4.87 -7.07 -5.86
C LEU A 283 -4.32 -8.49 -5.72
N GLN A 284 -5.18 -9.49 -5.50
CA GLN A 284 -4.81 -10.90 -5.46
C GLN A 284 -4.20 -11.37 -6.79
N ALA A 285 -4.79 -10.96 -7.93
CA ALA A 285 -4.27 -11.29 -9.25
C ALA A 285 -2.86 -10.70 -9.50
N ILE A 286 -2.54 -9.54 -8.93
CA ILE A 286 -1.18 -8.95 -9.01
C ILE A 286 -0.17 -9.78 -8.23
N CYS A 287 -0.59 -10.44 -7.15
CA CYS A 287 0.27 -11.34 -6.38
C CYS A 287 0.60 -12.64 -7.13
N GLY A 288 -0.23 -13.00 -8.12
CA GLY A 288 -0.09 -14.20 -8.93
C GLY A 288 -0.11 -15.48 -8.08
N ASP A 289 0.71 -16.45 -8.45
CA ASP A 289 0.76 -17.78 -7.83
C ASP A 289 1.32 -17.76 -6.40
N SER A 290 1.82 -16.61 -5.96
CA SER A 290 2.31 -16.42 -4.59
C SER A 290 1.25 -15.86 -3.65
N PHE A 291 0.01 -15.67 -4.10
CA PHE A 291 -1.06 -15.35 -3.18
C PHE A 291 -1.40 -16.59 -2.32
N PRO A 292 -1.65 -16.46 -1.01
CA PRO A 292 -1.94 -17.62 -0.17
C PRO A 292 -3.17 -18.38 -0.65
N SER A 293 -3.01 -19.67 -0.92
CA SER A 293 -4.09 -20.55 -1.39
C SER A 293 -5.28 -20.58 -0.43
N ALA A 294 -5.04 -20.43 0.88
CA ALA A 294 -6.08 -20.35 1.90
C ALA A 294 -7.01 -19.13 1.73
N LEU A 295 -6.55 -18.09 1.03
CA LEU A 295 -7.28 -16.84 0.80
C LEU A 295 -7.75 -16.68 -0.66
N ILE A 296 -7.41 -17.64 -1.54
CA ILE A 296 -7.83 -17.59 -2.93
C ILE A 296 -9.36 -17.69 -2.97
N SER A 297 -9.97 -16.66 -3.54
CA SER A 297 -11.40 -16.66 -3.84
C SER A 297 -11.72 -17.90 -4.68
N THR A 298 -12.83 -18.59 -4.38
CA THR A 298 -13.33 -19.76 -5.13
C THR A 298 -13.78 -19.45 -6.57
N LEU A 299 -13.40 -18.28 -7.10
CA LEU A 299 -13.70 -17.91 -8.47
C LEU A 299 -12.84 -18.75 -9.42
N PRO A 300 -13.41 -19.25 -10.54
CA PRO A 300 -12.67 -20.05 -11.51
C PRO A 300 -11.41 -19.32 -11.98
N THR A 301 -10.25 -19.92 -11.77
CA THR A 301 -8.99 -19.40 -12.29
C THR A 301 -9.06 -19.46 -13.81
N LEU A 302 -9.05 -18.31 -14.48
CA LEU A 302 -8.90 -18.24 -15.94
C LEU A 302 -7.61 -18.99 -16.30
N THR A 303 -7.76 -20.11 -17.01
CA THR A 303 -6.68 -20.99 -17.47
C THR A 303 -5.64 -20.16 -18.21
N LYS A 304 -4.48 -19.97 -17.57
CA LYS A 304 -3.36 -19.23 -18.16
C LYS A 304 -2.86 -20.02 -19.37
N ALA A 305 -2.86 -19.38 -20.53
CA ALA A 305 -2.18 -19.87 -21.72
C ALA A 305 -0.70 -20.15 -21.39
N GLU A 306 -0.16 -21.23 -21.97
CA GLU A 306 1.14 -21.78 -21.57
C GLU A 306 2.27 -20.74 -21.50
N PRO A 307 3.12 -20.80 -20.46
CA PRO A 307 4.20 -19.84 -20.25
C PRO A 307 5.29 -20.04 -21.31
N SER A 308 5.30 -19.17 -22.33
CA SER A 308 6.43 -19.07 -23.25
C SER A 308 7.63 -18.38 -22.58
N SER A 309 8.58 -19.21 -22.14
CA SER A 309 9.97 -18.89 -21.76
C SER A 309 10.20 -17.98 -20.53
N PRO A 310 11.17 -18.31 -19.65
CA PRO A 310 11.44 -17.58 -18.41
C PRO A 310 12.25 -16.31 -18.69
N ILE A 311 11.58 -15.21 -19.03
CA ILE A 311 12.20 -13.89 -18.97
C ILE A 311 12.05 -13.40 -17.54
N ASN A 312 13.18 -13.13 -16.87
CA ASN A 312 13.20 -12.55 -15.52
C ASN A 312 12.18 -11.42 -15.42
N PRO A 313 11.20 -11.49 -14.50
CA PRO A 313 10.17 -10.47 -14.41
C PRO A 313 10.81 -9.13 -14.05
N PRO A 314 10.36 -8.02 -14.67
CA PRO A 314 10.89 -6.69 -14.38
C PRO A 314 10.79 -6.35 -12.88
N LEU A 315 11.77 -5.62 -12.37
CA LEU A 315 11.92 -5.27 -10.95
C LEU A 315 10.63 -4.69 -10.33
N ASP A 316 9.89 -3.91 -11.11
CA ASP A 316 8.61 -3.28 -10.73
C ASP A 316 7.52 -4.28 -10.35
N HIS A 317 7.52 -5.47 -10.96
CA HIS A 317 6.53 -6.50 -10.66
C HIS A 317 6.65 -6.99 -9.21
N LYS A 318 7.87 -7.01 -8.65
CA LYS A 318 8.10 -7.40 -7.26
C LYS A 318 7.57 -6.35 -6.28
N MET A 319 7.74 -5.07 -6.61
CA MET A 319 7.21 -3.97 -5.80
C MET A 319 5.69 -3.94 -5.80
N TYR A 320 5.06 -4.18 -6.95
CA TYR A 320 3.61 -4.29 -7.02
C TYR A 320 3.08 -5.45 -6.19
N LYS A 321 3.73 -6.60 -6.25
CA LYS A 321 3.37 -7.75 -5.42
C LYS A 321 3.51 -7.45 -3.92
N LEU A 322 4.62 -6.82 -3.51
CA LEU A 322 4.84 -6.42 -2.12
C LEU A 322 3.72 -5.50 -1.61
N HIS A 323 3.46 -4.42 -2.33
CA HIS A 323 2.42 -3.47 -1.95
C HIS A 323 1.02 -4.10 -1.98
N SER A 324 0.71 -4.97 -2.94
CA SER A 324 -0.57 -5.66 -2.99
C SER A 324 -0.78 -6.55 -1.77
N LEU A 325 0.23 -7.34 -1.38
CA LEU A 325 0.18 -8.17 -0.18
C LEU A 325 0.06 -7.31 1.08
N PHE A 326 0.83 -6.22 1.18
CA PHE A 326 0.79 -5.31 2.31
C PHE A 326 -0.59 -4.67 2.47
N TYR A 327 -1.16 -4.06 1.43
CA TYR A 327 -2.46 -3.39 1.53
C TYR A 327 -3.63 -4.35 1.72
N LEU A 328 -3.55 -5.58 1.19
CA LEU A 328 -4.51 -6.64 1.53
C LEU A 328 -4.42 -7.01 3.01
N GLY A 329 -3.20 -7.18 3.54
CA GLY A 329 -2.99 -7.44 4.97
C GLY A 329 -3.52 -6.30 5.84
N LEU A 330 -3.20 -5.05 5.50
CA LEU A 330 -3.68 -3.87 6.21
C LEU A 330 -5.22 -3.79 6.20
N HIS A 331 -5.86 -4.12 5.08
CA HIS A 331 -7.32 -4.17 4.97
C HIS A 331 -7.92 -5.23 5.90
N TYR A 332 -7.34 -6.43 5.92
CA TYR A 332 -7.77 -7.50 6.82
C TYR A 332 -7.56 -7.13 8.30
N ASP A 333 -6.43 -6.51 8.64
CA ASP A 333 -6.22 -5.97 10.00
C ASP A 333 -7.33 -4.97 10.34
N ALA A 334 -7.60 -4.00 9.46
CA ALA A 334 -8.63 -2.99 9.69
C ALA A 334 -10.04 -3.57 9.93
N LEU A 335 -10.32 -4.74 9.36
CA LEU A 335 -11.57 -5.50 9.56
C LEU A 335 -11.53 -6.49 10.74
N GLY A 336 -10.46 -6.52 11.53
CA GLY A 336 -10.28 -7.47 12.64
C GLY A 336 -10.02 -8.92 12.19
N GLN A 337 -9.68 -9.14 10.92
CA GLN A 337 -9.34 -10.44 10.34
C GLN A 337 -7.84 -10.70 10.52
N SER A 338 -7.43 -10.95 11.77
CA SER A 338 -6.02 -11.05 12.17
C SER A 338 -5.27 -12.20 11.49
N TYR A 339 -5.93 -13.35 11.31
CA TYR A 339 -5.34 -14.51 10.64
C TYR A 339 -4.97 -14.22 9.18
N GLU A 340 -5.93 -13.68 8.41
CA GLU A 340 -5.76 -13.32 7.01
C GLU A 340 -4.72 -12.20 6.84
N SER A 341 -4.72 -11.23 7.77
CA SER A 341 -3.73 -10.17 7.79
C SER A 341 -2.32 -10.69 8.02
N LYS A 342 -2.11 -11.50 9.08
CA LYS A 342 -0.83 -12.13 9.40
C LYS A 342 -0.29 -12.93 8.21
N LEU A 343 -1.16 -13.69 7.54
CA LEU A 343 -0.79 -14.46 6.35
C LEU A 343 -0.33 -13.58 5.19
N CYS A 344 -1.04 -12.49 4.90
CA CYS A 344 -0.63 -11.51 3.88
C CYS A 344 0.71 -10.84 4.23
N MET A 345 0.91 -10.45 5.50
CA MET A 345 2.13 -9.79 5.97
C MET A 345 3.35 -10.72 5.91
N LYS A 346 3.20 -11.99 6.30
CA LYS A 346 4.26 -13.00 6.14
C LYS A 346 4.66 -13.20 4.69
N MET A 347 3.70 -13.25 3.77
CA MET A 347 4.01 -13.37 2.33
C MET A 347 4.68 -12.09 1.79
N ALA A 348 4.31 -10.91 2.30
CA ALA A 348 4.97 -9.66 1.98
C ALA A 348 6.45 -9.70 2.43
N LEU A 349 6.71 -10.17 3.65
CA LEU A 349 8.07 -10.39 4.17
C LEU A 349 8.85 -11.41 3.34
N LYS A 350 8.26 -12.57 3.00
CA LYS A 350 8.90 -13.58 2.14
C LYS A 350 9.25 -13.03 0.75
N THR A 351 8.41 -12.14 0.21
CA THR A 351 8.68 -11.43 -1.06
C THR A 351 9.87 -10.46 -0.94
N PHE A 352 10.17 -10.00 0.27
CA PHE A 352 11.18 -8.98 0.56
C PHE A 352 12.48 -9.52 1.21
N ALA A 353 12.48 -10.74 1.76
CA ALA A 353 13.60 -11.31 2.52
C ALA A 353 14.96 -11.26 1.79
N ASN A 354 14.95 -11.39 0.46
CA ASN A 354 16.19 -11.38 -0.34
C ASN A 354 16.70 -9.96 -0.69
N LYS A 355 16.02 -8.89 -0.24
CA LYS A 355 16.30 -7.50 -0.64
C LYS A 355 16.54 -6.54 0.51
N ILE A 356 16.36 -6.98 1.76
CA ILE A 356 16.77 -6.21 2.94
C ILE A 356 18.31 -6.27 3.03
N SER A 357 19.00 -5.65 2.08
CA SER A 357 20.33 -5.14 2.37
C SER A 357 20.11 -3.95 3.31
N GLY A 358 20.73 -3.98 4.49
CA GLY A 358 20.37 -3.22 5.70
C GLY A 358 20.43 -1.68 5.65
N ASN A 359 20.11 -1.05 4.53
CA ASN A 359 20.08 0.40 4.37
C ASN A 359 18.90 0.90 3.50
N SER A 360 17.75 0.21 3.53
CA SER A 360 16.56 0.74 2.85
C SER A 360 16.05 1.98 3.59
N GLN A 361 16.39 3.16 3.07
CA GLN A 361 15.89 4.44 3.58
C GLN A 361 14.37 4.60 3.41
N ASP A 362 13.78 3.85 2.47
CA ASP A 362 12.34 3.88 2.19
C ASP A 362 11.54 3.10 3.23
N ILE A 363 10.76 3.84 4.01
CA ILE A 363 9.88 3.30 5.05
C ILE A 363 8.80 2.36 4.48
N THR A 364 8.39 2.55 3.22
CA THR A 364 7.33 1.74 2.59
C THR A 364 7.71 0.27 2.47
N LEU A 365 9.01 -0.01 2.34
CA LEU A 365 9.58 -1.36 2.30
C LEU A 365 9.57 -2.04 3.66
N LEU A 366 9.62 -1.25 4.73
CA LEU A 366 9.62 -1.72 6.11
C LEU A 366 8.20 -1.88 6.69
N LEU A 367 7.16 -1.39 6.00
CA LEU A 367 5.79 -1.43 6.51
C LEU A 367 5.32 -2.83 6.93
N PRO A 368 5.60 -3.93 6.19
CA PRO A 368 5.23 -5.27 6.65
C PRO A 368 5.95 -5.67 7.94
N VAL A 369 7.24 -5.30 8.10
CA VAL A 369 8.02 -5.57 9.32
C VAL A 369 7.45 -4.78 10.48
N ILE A 370 7.24 -3.48 10.29
CA ILE A 370 6.66 -2.58 11.30
C ILE A 370 5.30 -3.12 11.74
N HIS A 371 4.44 -3.55 10.80
CA HIS A 371 3.12 -4.07 11.10
C HIS A 371 3.19 -5.37 11.91
N MET A 372 4.01 -6.33 11.49
CA MET A 372 4.19 -7.61 12.18
C MET A 372 4.74 -7.43 13.60
N THR A 373 5.70 -6.51 13.79
CA THR A 373 6.27 -6.23 15.11
C THR A 373 5.27 -5.49 16.00
N ALA A 374 4.58 -4.47 15.47
CA ALA A 374 3.61 -3.70 16.24
C ALA A 374 2.42 -4.54 16.71
N ARG A 375 2.08 -5.60 15.98
CA ARG A 375 1.02 -6.56 16.33
C ARG A 375 1.49 -7.80 17.08
N ASP A 376 2.79 -7.91 17.35
CA ASP A 376 3.41 -9.04 18.04
C ASP A 376 3.12 -10.40 17.38
N TRP A 377 3.20 -10.46 16.05
CA TRP A 377 2.81 -11.66 15.28
C TRP A 377 3.96 -12.62 14.97
N TYR A 378 5.16 -12.42 15.52
CA TYR A 378 6.32 -13.27 15.23
C TYR A 378 6.33 -14.58 16.04
N ASP A 379 5.67 -14.63 17.19
CA ASP A 379 5.87 -15.72 18.16
C ASP A 379 4.85 -16.89 18.04
N ASP A 380 3.72 -16.73 17.34
CA ASP A 380 2.70 -17.80 17.23
C ASP A 380 2.92 -18.80 16.06
N ASP A 381 4.16 -19.11 15.70
CA ASP A 381 4.51 -19.51 14.33
C ASP A 381 4.66 -21.01 14.03
N ASP A 382 4.45 -21.90 15.01
CA ASP A 382 4.61 -23.35 14.78
C ASP A 382 3.63 -23.90 13.71
N ASP A 383 2.46 -23.29 13.51
CA ASP A 383 1.42 -23.84 12.61
C ASP A 383 1.50 -23.34 11.15
N PHE A 384 2.26 -22.29 10.85
CA PHE A 384 2.17 -21.61 9.55
C PHE A 384 3.12 -22.13 8.48
N ASP A 385 4.34 -22.51 8.85
CA ASP A 385 5.34 -22.95 7.87
C ASP A 385 4.98 -24.31 7.24
N ASP A 386 4.15 -25.09 7.94
CA ASP A 386 3.62 -26.36 7.47
C ASP A 386 2.65 -26.23 6.29
N VAL A 387 1.85 -25.15 6.25
CA VAL A 387 0.86 -24.92 5.19
C VAL A 387 1.52 -24.41 3.90
N VAL A 388 2.60 -23.63 4.03
CA VAL A 388 3.28 -23.02 2.88
C VAL A 388 4.31 -23.98 2.27
N SER A 389 5.04 -24.75 3.09
CA SER A 389 6.13 -25.61 2.60
C SER A 389 5.64 -26.86 1.88
N LYS A 390 4.48 -27.42 2.26
CA LYS A 390 3.95 -28.67 1.69
C LYS A 390 3.52 -28.59 0.22
N ARG A 391 3.49 -27.40 -0.42
CA ARG A 391 3.10 -27.25 -1.83
C ARG A 391 4.17 -26.70 -2.76
N ALA A 392 5.31 -26.22 -2.25
CA ALA A 392 6.39 -25.76 -3.12
C ALA A 392 7.14 -26.93 -3.80
N ASP A 393 7.08 -28.14 -3.22
CA ASP A 393 7.71 -29.34 -3.77
C ASP A 393 6.70 -30.38 -4.33
N SER A 394 5.38 -30.12 -4.25
CA SER A 394 4.36 -31.06 -4.70
C SER A 394 3.85 -30.70 -6.10
N ASP A 395 4.73 -30.74 -7.09
CA ASP A 395 4.30 -30.75 -8.50
C ASP A 395 4.07 -32.20 -8.94
N ILE A 396 2.84 -32.48 -9.37
CA ILE A 396 2.38 -33.65 -10.14
C ILE A 396 2.28 -35.01 -9.41
N THR A 397 1.26 -35.19 -8.57
CA THR A 397 0.47 -36.44 -8.52
C THR A 397 -0.97 -36.16 -8.06
N ALA A 398 -1.91 -36.99 -8.54
CA ALA A 398 -3.37 -36.85 -8.40
C ALA A 398 -3.93 -37.05 -6.97
N GLU A 399 -3.21 -36.62 -5.93
CA GLU A 399 -3.61 -36.76 -4.52
C GLU A 399 -4.15 -35.45 -3.89
N SER A 400 -4.19 -34.35 -4.66
CA SER A 400 -4.66 -33.03 -4.18
C SER A 400 -6.16 -32.99 -3.79
N SER A 401 -6.93 -34.02 -4.15
CA SER A 401 -8.33 -34.21 -3.73
C SER A 401 -8.48 -34.59 -2.24
N CYS A 402 -7.45 -35.21 -1.64
CA CYS A 402 -7.51 -35.70 -0.25
C CYS A 402 -7.48 -34.56 0.79
N TYR A 403 -6.69 -33.52 0.55
CA TYR A 403 -6.44 -32.48 1.55
C TYR A 403 -7.57 -31.45 1.69
N VAL A 404 -8.31 -31.15 0.62
CA VAL A 404 -9.49 -30.26 0.70
C VAL A 404 -10.58 -30.89 1.56
N ARG A 405 -10.72 -32.22 1.48
CA ARG A 405 -11.68 -33.01 2.27
C ARG A 405 -11.33 -33.05 3.76
N ALA A 406 -10.04 -33.01 4.11
CA ALA A 406 -9.61 -33.00 5.51
C ALA A 406 -9.92 -31.66 6.23
N ASP A 407 -9.73 -30.52 5.56
CA ASP A 407 -10.01 -29.20 6.17
C ASP A 407 -11.53 -28.93 6.27
N SER A 408 -12.32 -29.35 5.27
CA SER A 408 -13.79 -29.26 5.34
C SER A 408 -14.34 -30.11 6.50
N GLU A 409 -13.81 -31.31 6.69
CA GLU A 409 -14.19 -32.19 7.79
C GLU A 409 -13.85 -31.58 9.16
N ARG A 410 -12.67 -30.96 9.31
CA ARG A 410 -12.27 -30.30 10.57
C ARG A 410 -13.21 -29.15 10.95
N ARG A 411 -13.52 -28.26 9.99
CA ARG A 411 -14.44 -27.13 10.22
C ARG A 411 -15.86 -27.59 10.53
N LEU A 412 -16.33 -28.65 9.85
CA LEU A 412 -17.62 -29.26 10.12
C LEU A 412 -17.68 -29.83 11.55
N ARG A 413 -16.63 -30.54 11.98
CA ARG A 413 -16.52 -31.09 13.34
C ARG A 413 -16.56 -29.99 14.39
N GLU A 414 -15.85 -28.89 14.22
CA GLU A 414 -15.88 -27.74 15.15
C GLU A 414 -17.27 -27.08 15.21
N ARG A 415 -17.91 -26.87 14.06
CA ARG A 415 -19.27 -26.33 13.99
C ARG A 415 -20.29 -27.21 14.72
N VAL A 416 -20.24 -28.53 14.49
CA VAL A 416 -21.14 -29.51 15.14
C VAL A 416 -20.83 -29.65 16.65
N LYS A 417 -19.55 -29.54 17.03
CA LYS A 417 -19.11 -29.56 18.45
C LYS A 417 -19.77 -28.45 19.26
N ASN A 418 -19.91 -27.27 18.66
CA ASN A 418 -20.47 -26.08 19.29
C ASN A 418 -22.02 -26.01 19.30
N MET A 419 -22.72 -26.92 18.62
CA MET A 419 -24.18 -26.96 18.63
C MET A 419 -24.77 -27.36 19.99
N LYS A 420 -25.91 -26.76 20.34
CA LYS A 420 -26.70 -27.18 21.51
C LYS A 420 -27.42 -28.50 21.21
N THR A 421 -27.74 -29.26 22.26
CA THR A 421 -28.42 -30.56 22.14
C THR A 421 -29.78 -30.46 21.47
N VAL A 422 -30.52 -29.37 21.69
CA VAL A 422 -31.83 -29.13 21.07
C VAL A 422 -31.69 -28.97 19.55
N ASP A 423 -30.68 -28.23 19.10
CA ASP A 423 -30.40 -27.99 17.68
C ASP A 423 -29.88 -29.25 16.98
N LEU A 424 -29.03 -30.03 17.66
CA LEU A 424 -28.59 -31.33 17.13
C LEU A 424 -29.79 -32.26 16.90
N LYS A 425 -30.73 -32.30 17.84
CA LYS A 425 -31.93 -33.14 17.73
C LYS A 425 -32.88 -32.68 16.62
N SER A 426 -33.08 -31.37 16.46
CA SER A 426 -33.91 -30.84 15.38
C SER A 426 -33.31 -31.09 14.01
N GLU A 427 -31.98 -30.99 13.89
CA GLU A 427 -31.25 -31.25 12.64
C GLU A 427 -31.28 -32.72 12.24
N LEU A 428 -31.03 -33.63 13.20
CA LEU A 428 -31.15 -35.07 12.98
C LEU A 428 -32.58 -35.47 12.61
N LYS A 429 -33.60 -34.90 13.29
CA LYS A 429 -35.01 -35.15 12.97
C LYS A 429 -35.36 -34.70 11.55
N ARG A 430 -34.84 -33.54 11.10
CA ARG A 430 -35.04 -33.04 9.73
C ARG A 430 -34.47 -33.98 8.67
N ARG A 431 -33.36 -34.67 9.00
CA ARG A 431 -32.72 -35.68 8.14
C ARG A 431 -33.29 -37.09 8.31
N ASN A 432 -34.40 -37.26 9.04
CA ASN A 432 -35.00 -38.57 9.38
C ASN A 432 -34.03 -39.53 10.10
N LEU A 433 -33.09 -39.00 10.89
CA LEU A 433 -32.14 -39.78 11.67
C LEU A 433 -32.60 -39.97 13.11
N ARG A 434 -32.12 -41.03 13.77
CA ARG A 434 -32.46 -41.35 15.16
C ARG A 434 -32.00 -40.25 16.12
N VAL A 435 -32.90 -39.79 16.99
CA VAL A 435 -32.74 -38.60 17.84
C VAL A 435 -32.39 -38.93 19.31
N SER A 436 -32.25 -40.22 19.65
CA SER A 436 -31.89 -40.69 21.00
C SER A 436 -30.37 -40.85 21.16
N GLY A 437 -29.83 -40.60 22.35
CA GLY A 437 -28.40 -40.83 22.66
C GLY A 437 -27.74 -39.69 23.44
N SER A 438 -26.48 -39.89 23.80
CA SER A 438 -25.62 -38.86 24.39
C SER A 438 -25.29 -37.73 23.39
N LYS A 439 -24.87 -36.55 23.86
CA LYS A 439 -24.54 -35.41 22.96
C LYS A 439 -23.49 -35.79 21.92
N ASN A 440 -22.46 -36.52 22.32
CA ASN A 440 -21.39 -36.95 21.42
C ASN A 440 -21.89 -37.91 20.34
N GLU A 441 -22.80 -38.83 20.68
CA GLU A 441 -23.41 -39.72 19.68
C GLU A 441 -24.27 -38.95 18.66
N LEU A 442 -24.99 -37.92 19.11
CA LEU A 442 -25.78 -37.07 18.22
C LEU A 442 -24.87 -36.25 17.28
N GLN A 443 -23.74 -35.75 17.80
CA GLN A 443 -22.73 -35.03 17.00
C GLN A 443 -22.10 -35.93 15.95
N ASN A 444 -21.65 -37.12 16.33
CA ASN A 444 -21.02 -38.07 15.41
C ASN A 444 -22.01 -38.49 14.30
N ARG A 445 -23.26 -38.83 14.66
CA ARG A 445 -24.29 -39.16 13.66
C ARG A 445 -24.54 -38.02 12.68
N LEU A 446 -24.53 -36.78 13.14
CA LEU A 446 -24.74 -35.63 12.29
C LEU A 446 -23.54 -35.42 11.36
N ILE A 447 -22.31 -35.55 11.85
CA ILE A 447 -21.07 -35.48 11.05
C ILE A 447 -21.07 -36.57 9.97
N ASP A 448 -21.36 -37.82 10.33
CA ASP A 448 -21.41 -38.94 9.40
C ASP A 448 -22.44 -38.70 8.30
N ALA A 449 -23.62 -38.17 8.65
CA ALA A 449 -24.66 -37.83 7.68
C ALA A 449 -24.26 -36.71 6.71
N TYR A 450 -23.45 -35.73 7.14
CA TYR A 450 -22.91 -34.70 6.25
C TYR A 450 -21.86 -35.29 5.30
N LEU A 451 -20.93 -36.08 5.81
CA LEU A 451 -19.89 -36.72 5.01
C LEU A 451 -20.46 -37.69 3.97
N THR A 452 -21.52 -38.41 4.33
CA THR A 452 -22.20 -39.34 3.40
C THR A 452 -22.94 -38.56 2.31
N SER A 453 -23.61 -37.44 2.65
CA SER A 453 -24.30 -36.61 1.65
C SER A 453 -23.37 -35.90 0.68
N GLU A 454 -22.14 -35.55 1.09
CA GLU A 454 -21.14 -34.99 0.18
C GLU A 454 -20.62 -36.05 -0.80
N ALA A 455 -20.44 -37.30 -0.34
CA ALA A 455 -19.99 -38.41 -1.19
C ALA A 455 -21.02 -38.83 -2.25
N GLU A 456 -22.32 -38.65 -2.00
CA GLU A 456 -23.39 -38.93 -2.97
C GLU A 456 -23.57 -37.80 -4.00
N ALA A 457 -23.09 -36.59 -3.71
CA ALA A 457 -23.22 -35.42 -4.58
C ALA A 457 -22.06 -35.25 -5.57
N THR A 458 -20.94 -35.93 -5.34
CA THR A 458 -19.75 -35.99 -6.22
C THR A 458 -19.78 -37.25 -7.08
#